data_AF-F4B3S5-F1
#
_entry.id   AF-F4B3S5-F1
#
_cell.length_a   1.000
_cell.length_b   1.000
_cell.length_c   1.000
_cell.angle_alpha   90.00
_cell.angle_beta   90.00
_cell.angle_gamma   90.00
#
_symmetry.space_group_name_H-M   'P 1'
#
loop_
_entity.id
_entity.type
_entity.pdbx_description
1 polymer ?
#
loop_
_entity_poly.entity_id
_entity_poly.type
_entity_poly.pdbx_seq_one_letter_code
_entity_poly.pdbx_strand_id
1 'polypeptide(L)'
;MSKLEEITDRSRKQLYLYLRGFDQRDKEIIIPDNVIEKITQALPIDQIYEVLHGFNPREVTINDAIAVITRAVQDPGFRNIFFMLLQNQFGEYLKETSTS
;
A
#
# COMPACT_ATOMS: atom_id res chain seq x y z
N MET A 1 23.46 12.22 5.02
CA MET A 1 23.11 10.80 5.25
C MET A 1 21.72 10.57 4.67
N SER A 2 21.34 9.33 4.37
CA SER A 2 19.96 9.01 4.00
C SER A 2 19.05 9.14 5.22
N LYS A 3 17.80 9.60 5.02
CA LYS A 3 16.77 9.67 6.06
C LYS A 3 16.55 8.33 6.76
N LEU A 4 16.73 7.21 6.04
CA LEU A 4 16.67 5.87 6.63
C LEU A 4 17.88 5.54 7.50
N GLU A 5 19.07 6.03 7.17
CA GLU A 5 20.27 5.81 7.99
C GLU A 5 20.16 6.57 9.32
N GLU A 6 19.63 7.79 9.28
CA GLU A 6 19.38 8.62 10.47
C GLU A 6 18.31 8.01 11.38
N ILE A 7 17.23 7.47 10.81
CA ILE A 7 16.10 6.92 11.57
C ILE A 7 16.44 5.56 12.18
N THR A 8 17.14 4.70 11.43
CA THR A 8 17.41 3.32 11.86
C THR A 8 18.72 3.17 12.64
N ASP A 9 19.60 4.17 12.60
CA ASP A 9 20.99 4.06 13.08
C ASP A 9 21.71 2.86 12.43
N ARG A 10 21.53 2.72 11.12
CA ARG A 10 22.13 1.66 10.29
C ARG A 10 22.77 2.27 9.06
N SER A 11 23.90 1.71 8.65
CA SER A 11 24.54 2.10 7.38
C SER A 11 23.69 1.66 6.18
N ARG A 12 23.79 2.39 5.07
CA ARG A 12 23.18 2.02 3.78
C ARG A 12 23.50 0.58 3.36
N LYS A 13 24.71 0.09 3.65
CA LYS A 13 25.12 -1.29 3.36
C LYS A 13 24.30 -2.32 4.17
N GLN A 14 24.03 -2.04 5.45
CA GLN A 14 23.22 -2.90 6.30
C GLN A 14 21.75 -2.88 5.87
N LEU A 15 21.22 -1.69 5.55
CA LEU A 15 19.86 -1.55 5.03
C LEU A 15 19.68 -2.32 3.71
N TYR A 16 20.66 -2.28 2.82
CA TYR A 16 20.64 -3.05 1.58
C TYR A 16 20.66 -4.56 1.81
N LEU A 17 21.39 -5.03 2.83
CA LEU A 17 21.38 -6.45 3.22
C LEU A 17 20.00 -6.88 3.74
N TYR A 18 19.32 -6.04 4.52
CA TYR A 18 17.95 -6.32 4.96
C TYR A 18 16.97 -6.42 3.79
N LEU A 19 17.08 -5.53 2.81
CA LEU A 19 16.25 -5.58 1.59
C LEU A 19 16.54 -6.80 0.73
N ARG A 20 17.80 -7.24 0.68
CA ARG A 20 18.20 -8.43 -0.07
C ARG A 20 17.66 -9.73 0.55
N GLY A 21 17.33 -9.72 1.86
CA GLY A 21 16.82 -10.89 2.57
C GLY A 21 17.85 -11.99 2.86
N PHE A 22 19.00 -11.99 2.17
CA PHE A 22 20.05 -13.01 2.29
C PHE A 22 21.45 -12.38 2.36
N ASP A 23 22.34 -12.99 3.14
CA ASP A 23 23.74 -12.59 3.26
C ASP A 23 24.61 -13.11 2.09
N GLN A 24 25.93 -12.89 2.15
CA GLN A 24 26.86 -13.34 1.11
C GLN A 24 27.05 -14.87 1.06
N ARG A 25 26.44 -15.60 1.99
CA ARG A 25 26.49 -17.05 2.15
C ARG A 25 25.11 -17.68 1.97
N ASP A 26 24.17 -16.95 1.35
CA ASP A 26 22.76 -17.32 1.16
C ASP A 26 22.02 -17.66 2.45
N LYS A 27 22.47 -17.13 3.59
CA LYS A 27 21.73 -17.25 4.85
C LYS A 27 20.69 -16.15 4.93
N GLU A 28 19.46 -16.54 5.26
CA GLU A 28 18.37 -15.60 5.50
C GLU A 28 18.71 -14.62 6.63
N ILE A 29 18.49 -13.34 6.36
CA ILE A 29 18.76 -12.26 7.30
C ILE A 29 17.45 -11.91 8.00
N ILE A 30 17.42 -12.17 9.30
CA ILE A 30 16.35 -11.69 10.16
C ILE A 30 16.60 -10.20 10.41
N ILE A 31 15.62 -9.38 9.99
CA ILE A 31 15.66 -7.94 10.26
C ILE A 31 15.36 -7.74 11.75
N PRO A 32 16.20 -7.02 12.52
CA PRO A 32 15.91 -6.75 13.92
C PRO A 32 14.60 -5.97 14.09
N ASP A 33 13.77 -6.36 15.05
CA ASP A 33 12.45 -5.76 15.28
C ASP A 33 12.52 -4.23 15.47
N ASN A 34 13.57 -3.76 16.16
CA ASN A 34 13.78 -2.33 16.40
C ASN A 34 14.05 -1.54 15.11
N VAL A 35 14.59 -2.18 14.06
CA VAL A 35 14.78 -1.56 12.75
C VAL A 35 13.45 -1.48 12.01
N ILE A 36 12.64 -2.55 12.07
CA ILE A 36 11.29 -2.56 11.49
C ILE A 36 10.42 -1.48 12.15
N GLU A 37 10.42 -1.43 13.48
CA GLU A 37 9.63 -0.48 14.26
C GLU A 37 9.99 0.99 13.94
N LYS A 38 11.28 1.29 13.79
CA LYS A 38 11.74 2.63 13.40
C LYS A 38 11.36 2.99 11.96
N ILE A 39 11.38 2.03 11.04
CA ILE A 39 10.97 2.25 9.64
C ILE A 39 9.45 2.45 9.56
N THR A 40 8.66 1.64 10.27
CA THR A 40 7.20 1.79 10.28
C THR A 40 6.76 3.07 10.99
N GLN A 41 7.45 3.53 12.03
CA GLN A 41 7.17 4.84 12.64
C GLN A 41 7.54 6.03 11.72
N ALA A 42 8.43 5.83 10.77
CA ALA A 42 8.91 6.85 9.85
C ALA A 42 8.15 6.93 8.53
N LEU A 43 7.49 5.83 8.14
CA LEU A 43 6.69 5.75 6.94
C LEU A 43 5.26 6.27 7.23
N PRO A 44 4.70 7.11 6.35
CA PRO A 44 3.27 7.39 6.35
C PRO A 44 2.45 6.09 6.30
N ILE A 45 1.31 6.05 6.99
CA ILE A 45 0.42 4.87 7.09
C ILE A 45 0.08 4.27 5.71
N ASP A 46 -0.05 5.12 4.68
CA ASP A 46 -0.30 4.73 3.29
C ASP A 46 0.88 3.95 2.66
N GLN A 47 2.12 4.27 3.02
CA GLN A 47 3.31 3.54 2.54
C GLN A 47 3.54 2.23 3.30
N ILE A 48 3.14 2.15 4.57
CA ILE A 48 3.17 0.89 5.35
C ILE A 48 2.16 -0.11 4.78
N TYR A 49 0.96 0.38 4.42
CA TYR A 49 -0.10 -0.45 3.83
C TYR A 49 0.34 -1.05 2.49
N GLU A 50 1.04 -0.27 1.66
CA GLU A 50 1.61 -0.72 0.39
C GLU A 50 2.68 -1.82 0.57
N VAL A 51 3.57 -1.67 1.55
CA VAL A 51 4.61 -2.67 1.86
C VAL A 51 4.04 -3.97 2.41
N LEU A 52 2.97 -3.90 3.23
CA LEU A 52 2.35 -5.07 3.85
C LEU A 52 1.35 -5.80 2.95
N HIS A 53 0.61 -5.06 2.12
CA HIS A 53 -0.52 -5.59 1.36
C HIS A 53 -0.32 -5.57 -0.17
N GLY A 54 0.80 -5.02 -0.65
CA GLY A 54 1.15 -5.03 -2.08
C GLY A 54 0.21 -4.24 -2.99
N PHE A 55 -0.64 -3.36 -2.42
CA PHE A 55 -1.61 -2.57 -3.17
C PHE A 55 -1.29 -1.08 -3.04
N ASN A 56 -0.86 -0.45 -4.13
CA ASN A 56 -0.64 0.99 -4.22
C ASN A 56 -1.85 1.67 -4.91
N PRO A 57 -2.70 2.40 -4.18
CA PRO A 57 -3.84 3.11 -4.76
C PRO A 57 -3.43 4.19 -5.78
N ARG A 58 -2.16 4.63 -5.78
CA ARG A 58 -1.61 5.64 -6.69
C ARG A 58 -1.20 5.09 -8.05
N GLU A 59 -1.11 3.76 -8.20
CA GLU A 59 -0.83 3.10 -9.48
C GLU A 59 -2.10 2.74 -10.26
N VAL A 60 -3.28 3.00 -9.70
CA VAL A 60 -4.55 2.82 -10.40
C VAL A 60 -4.62 3.79 -11.58
N THR A 61 -4.57 3.24 -12.79
CA THR A 61 -4.65 4.02 -14.01
C THR A 61 -6.10 4.21 -14.46
N ILE A 62 -6.31 5.14 -15.39
CA ILE A 62 -7.60 5.30 -16.07
C ILE A 62 -8.03 3.99 -16.75
N ASN A 63 -7.09 3.19 -17.26
CA ASN A 63 -7.40 1.91 -17.90
C ASN A 63 -7.95 0.88 -16.90
N ASP A 64 -7.43 0.87 -15.66
CA ASP A 64 -7.92 -0.02 -14.61
C ASP A 64 -9.35 0.38 -14.19
N ALA A 65 -9.61 1.69 -14.07
CA ALA A 65 -10.95 2.20 -13.86
C ALA A 65 -11.92 1.82 -14.99
N ILE A 66 -11.49 1.97 -16.25
CA ILE A 66 -12.27 1.56 -17.43
C ILE A 66 -12.52 0.05 -17.43
N ALA A 67 -11.55 -0.77 -17.04
CA ALA A 67 -11.71 -2.22 -16.96
C ALA A 67 -12.76 -2.63 -15.92
N VAL A 68 -12.73 -2.01 -14.74
CA VAL A 68 -13.74 -2.22 -13.68
C VAL A 68 -15.13 -1.80 -14.16
N ILE A 69 -15.26 -0.63 -14.80
CA ILE A 69 -16.52 -0.14 -15.39
C ILE A 69 -17.02 -1.11 -16.47
N THR A 70 -16.15 -1.54 -17.38
CA THR A 70 -16.48 -2.47 -18.47
C THR A 70 -16.97 -3.81 -17.90
N ARG A 71 -16.32 -4.31 -16.86
CA ARG A 71 -16.72 -5.53 -16.16
C ARG A 71 -18.10 -5.37 -15.52
N ALA A 72 -18.41 -4.23 -14.91
CA ALA A 72 -19.73 -3.95 -14.34
C ALA A 72 -20.84 -3.81 -15.41
N VAL A 73 -20.50 -3.32 -16.62
CA VAL A 73 -21.46 -3.31 -17.74
C VAL A 73 -21.80 -4.74 -18.17
N GLN A 74 -20.77 -5.60 -18.29
CA GLN A 74 -20.91 -6.95 -18.82
C GLN A 74 -21.45 -7.99 -17.82
N ASP A 75 -21.22 -7.80 -16.52
CA ASP A 75 -21.56 -8.77 -15.48
C ASP A 75 -22.52 -8.16 -14.44
N PRO A 76 -23.83 -8.52 -14.48
CA PRO A 76 -24.82 -8.01 -13.54
C PRO A 76 -24.55 -8.34 -12.07
N GLY A 77 -23.92 -9.48 -11.77
CA GLY A 77 -23.58 -9.88 -10.41
C GLY A 77 -22.46 -9.02 -9.84
N PHE A 78 -21.40 -8.84 -10.64
CA PHE A 78 -20.29 -7.94 -10.31
C PHE A 78 -20.77 -6.49 -10.15
N ARG A 79 -21.67 -6.03 -11.03
CA ARG A 79 -22.25 -4.67 -10.96
C ARG A 79 -22.93 -4.37 -9.64
N ASN A 80 -23.74 -5.31 -9.14
CA ASN A 80 -24.48 -5.12 -7.90
C ASN A 80 -23.53 -5.02 -6.70
N ILE A 81 -22.48 -5.85 -6.68
CA ILE A 81 -21.43 -5.79 -5.65
C ILE A 81 -20.66 -4.47 -5.75
N PHE A 82 -20.28 -4.05 -6.96
CA PHE A 82 -19.57 -2.80 -7.19
C PHE A 82 -20.38 -1.59 -6.73
N PHE A 83 -21.68 -1.50 -7.05
CA PHE A 83 -22.53 -0.42 -6.59
C PHE A 83 -22.75 -0.42 -5.07
N MET A 84 -22.89 -1.59 -4.45
CA MET A 84 -22.97 -1.68 -2.99
C MET A 84 -21.68 -1.17 -2.33
N LEU A 85 -20.51 -1.50 -2.90
CA LEU A 85 -19.22 -1.01 -2.41
C LEU A 85 -19.08 0.51 -2.60
N LEU A 86 -19.48 1.04 -3.76
CA LEU A 86 -19.50 2.48 -4.00
C LEU A 86 -20.43 3.20 -3.04
N GLN A 87 -21.63 2.67 -2.78
CA GLN A 87 -22.57 3.27 -1.85
C GLN A 87 -22.09 3.21 -0.40
N ASN A 88 -21.36 2.16 0.00
CA ASN A 88 -20.76 2.09 1.33
C ASN A 88 -19.56 3.03 1.48
N GLN A 89 -18.76 3.23 0.43
CA GLN A 89 -17.56 4.08 0.46
C GLN A 89 -17.87 5.57 0.24
N PHE A 90 -18.79 5.89 -0.67
CA PHE A 90 -19.17 7.26 -1.04
C PHE A 90 -20.52 7.69 -0.45
N GLY A 91 -21.20 6.83 0.30
CA GLY A 91 -22.52 7.12 0.87
C GLY A 91 -22.53 8.30 1.83
N GLU A 92 -21.46 8.51 2.61
CA GLU A 92 -21.32 9.71 3.45
C GLU A 92 -20.99 10.95 2.62
N TYR A 93 -20.08 10.82 1.64
CA TYR A 93 -19.70 11.90 0.75
C TYR A 93 -20.89 12.45 -0.05
N LEU A 94 -21.74 11.57 -0.61
CA LEU A 94 -22.94 11.96 -1.34
C LEU A 94 -24.01 12.59 -0.44
N LYS A 95 -24.14 12.15 0.81
CA LYS A 95 -25.05 12.77 1.79
C LYS A 95 -24.63 14.21 2.07
N GLU A 96 -23.33 14.44 2.30
CA GLU A 96 -22.79 15.77 2.58
C GLU A 96 -22.95 16.73 1.38
N THR A 97 -22.69 16.27 0.16
CA THR A 97 -22.84 17.09 -1.05
C THR A 97 -24.29 17.30 -1.50
N SER A 98 -25.23 16.46 -1.06
CA SER A 98 -26.66 16.59 -1.39
C SER A 98 -27.43 17.50 -0.42
N THR A 99 -26.80 17.89 0.70
CA THR A 99 -27.32 18.90 1.65
C THR A 99 -26.79 20.32 1.37
N SER A 100 -26.07 20.54 0.27
CA SER A 100 -25.69 21.87 -0.22
C SER A 100 -26.65 22.41 -1.26
#